data_AF-W7KKD2-F1
#
_entry.id   AF-W7KKD2-F1
#
_cell.length_a   1.000
_cell.length_b   1.000
_cell.length_c   1.000
_cell.angle_alpha   90.00
_cell.angle_beta   90.00
_cell.angle_gamma   90.00
#
_symmetry.space_group_name_H-M   'P 1'
#
loop_
_entity.id
_entity.type
_entity.pdbx_description
1 polymer ?
#
loop_
_entity_poly.entity_id
_entity_poly.type
_entity_poly.pdbx_seq_one_letter_code
_entity_poly.pdbx_strand_id
1 'polypeptide(L)'
;MSVDSLSRTSDVLGIKIGEATAHILAAASIVEAIEGETEEVKETVRRYVDAWIAEVVPIKYFPGLAELISSRLKRKLTEVFDEISEDELGETLEVVAEFKKGLDNGEILYNYDEVEVRIERVMRALGIDLNAFSHLLEVSYLNEKFSRLISIFTVTIGIASVWDKTWTAESQ
;
A
#
# COMPACT_ATOMS: atom_id res chain seq x y z
N MET A 1 -6.08 16.49 17.61
CA MET A 1 -5.89 15.62 18.80
C MET A 1 -6.53 14.23 18.59
N SER A 2 -6.25 13.54 17.47
CA SER A 2 -6.88 12.24 17.16
C SER A 2 -5.93 11.19 16.59
N VAL A 3 -4.65 11.53 16.37
CA VAL A 3 -3.65 10.59 15.83
C VAL A 3 -3.08 9.73 16.97
N ASP A 4 -2.89 10.33 18.15
CA ASP A 4 -2.33 9.67 19.35
C ASP A 4 -3.23 8.59 19.98
N SER A 5 -4.55 8.61 19.75
CA SER A 5 -5.44 7.64 20.38
C SER A 5 -5.45 6.30 19.64
N LEU A 6 -5.32 6.31 18.31
CA LEU A 6 -5.31 5.08 17.51
C LEU A 6 -3.94 4.38 17.61
N SER A 7 -2.83 5.12 17.55
CA SER A 7 -1.48 4.56 17.76
C SER A 7 -1.33 3.92 19.15
N ARG A 8 -1.92 4.52 20.19
CA ARG A 8 -1.96 3.92 21.53
C ARG A 8 -2.81 2.65 21.60
N THR A 9 -3.81 2.47 20.75
CA THR A 9 -4.68 1.29 20.79
C THR A 9 -4.03 0.10 20.09
N SER A 10 -3.27 0.32 19.01
CA SER A 10 -2.45 -0.71 18.36
C SER A 10 -1.31 -1.19 19.26
N ASP A 11 -0.62 -0.26 19.95
CA ASP A 11 0.46 -0.60 20.89
C ASP A 11 -0.03 -1.42 22.10
N VAL A 12 -1.28 -1.24 22.51
CA VAL A 12 -1.88 -1.94 23.68
C VAL A 12 -2.43 -3.32 23.31
N LEU A 13 -2.75 -3.57 22.04
CA LEU A 13 -3.28 -4.85 21.55
C LEU A 13 -2.23 -5.73 20.85
N GLY A 14 -1.03 -5.21 20.58
CA GLY A 14 0.02 -5.94 19.87
C GLY A 14 -0.31 -6.23 18.40
N ILE A 15 -1.31 -5.54 17.84
CA ILE A 15 -1.70 -5.65 16.43
C ILE A 15 -0.77 -4.76 15.62
N LYS A 16 -0.09 -5.34 14.64
CA LYS A 16 0.80 -4.56 13.78
C LYS A 16 -0.01 -3.73 12.76
N ILE A 17 0.50 -2.57 12.32
CA ILE A 17 -0.29 -1.57 11.60
C ILE A 17 -0.78 -2.04 10.21
N GLY A 18 -0.01 -2.87 9.52
CA GLY A 18 -0.34 -3.53 8.27
C GLY A 18 -1.49 -4.53 8.43
N GLU A 19 -1.47 -5.33 9.49
CA GLU A 19 -2.60 -6.21 9.85
C GLU A 19 -3.87 -5.40 10.12
N ALA A 20 -3.76 -4.34 10.93
CA ALA A 20 -4.89 -3.45 11.21
C ALA A 20 -5.43 -2.79 9.94
N THR A 21 -4.54 -2.36 9.04
CA THR A 21 -4.91 -1.77 7.75
C THR A 21 -5.65 -2.76 6.87
N ALA A 22 -5.16 -3.99 6.77
CA ALA A 22 -5.82 -5.05 6.00
C ALA A 22 -7.22 -5.38 6.56
N HIS A 23 -7.36 -5.48 7.88
CA HIS A 23 -8.65 -5.73 8.52
C HIS A 23 -9.68 -4.63 8.23
N ILE A 24 -9.26 -3.36 8.32
CA ILE A 24 -10.12 -2.22 8.00
C ILE A 24 -10.52 -2.21 6.53
N LEU A 25 -9.59 -2.53 5.62
CA LEU A 25 -9.88 -2.64 4.20
C LEU A 25 -10.87 -3.76 3.90
N ALA A 26 -10.74 -4.93 4.55
CA ALA A 26 -11.65 -6.06 4.37
C ALA A 26 -13.05 -5.72 4.88
N ALA A 27 -13.15 -5.09 6.06
CA ALA A 27 -14.42 -4.60 6.59
C ALA A 27 -15.04 -3.54 5.66
N ALA A 28 -14.26 -2.58 5.18
CA ALA A 28 -14.71 -1.56 4.24
C ALA A 28 -15.22 -2.17 2.93
N SER A 29 -14.54 -3.18 2.39
CA SER A 29 -14.97 -3.92 1.20
C SER A 29 -16.38 -4.51 1.36
N ILE A 30 -16.65 -5.13 2.51
CA ILE A 30 -17.96 -5.71 2.84
C ILE A 30 -19.03 -4.62 2.96
N VAL A 31 -18.73 -3.53 3.68
CA VAL A 31 -19.67 -2.42 3.86
C VAL A 31 -20.00 -1.76 2.52
N GLU A 32 -18.99 -1.50 1.68
CA GLU A 32 -19.18 -0.92 0.36
C GLU A 32 -20.03 -1.81 -0.55
N ALA A 33 -19.93 -3.14 -0.43
CA ALA A 33 -20.76 -4.08 -1.18
C ALA A 33 -22.24 -4.07 -0.73
N ILE A 34 -22.53 -3.72 0.52
CA ILE A 34 -23.89 -3.73 1.10
C ILE A 34 -24.55 -2.35 0.97
N GLU A 35 -23.83 -1.30 1.35
CA GLU A 35 -24.36 0.06 1.54
C GLU A 35 -23.91 1.03 0.44
N GLY A 36 -22.97 0.61 -0.41
CA GLY A 36 -22.28 1.51 -1.33
C GLY A 36 -21.16 2.30 -0.64
N GLU A 37 -20.48 3.14 -1.41
CA GLU A 37 -19.39 3.95 -0.89
C GLU A 37 -19.91 5.12 -0.05
N THR A 38 -19.40 5.27 1.18
CA THR A 38 -19.71 6.40 2.06
C THR A 38 -18.44 7.16 2.43
N GLU A 39 -18.56 8.46 2.68
CA GLU A 39 -17.42 9.30 3.06
C GLU A 39 -16.77 8.85 4.38
N GLU A 40 -17.55 8.33 5.33
CA GLU A 40 -17.03 7.82 6.61
C GLU A 40 -16.14 6.58 6.41
N VAL A 41 -16.55 5.67 5.52
CA VAL A 41 -15.74 4.49 5.16
C VAL A 41 -14.47 4.92 4.43
N LYS A 42 -14.58 5.83 3.46
CA LYS A 42 -13.42 6.38 2.73
C LYS A 42 -12.42 7.05 3.66
N GLU A 43 -12.88 7.86 4.61
CA GLU A 43 -12.02 8.52 5.59
C GLU A 43 -11.33 7.51 6.52
N THR A 44 -12.04 6.47 6.95
CA THR A 44 -11.49 5.41 7.80
C THR A 44 -10.40 4.63 7.06
N VAL A 45 -10.66 4.21 5.82
CA VAL A 45 -9.67 3.54 4.97
C VAL A 45 -8.43 4.41 4.80
N ARG A 46 -8.61 5.69 4.42
CA ARG A 46 -7.50 6.64 4.25
C ARG A 46 -6.64 6.75 5.51
N ARG A 47 -7.27 6.86 6.67
CA ARG A 47 -6.56 7.02 7.96
C ARG A 47 -5.64 5.85 8.29
N TYR A 48 -6.11 4.62 8.04
CA TYR A 48 -5.30 3.42 8.28
C TYR A 48 -4.20 3.24 7.24
N VAL A 49 -4.50 3.53 5.97
CA VAL A 49 -3.49 3.54 4.92
C VAL A 49 -2.40 4.59 5.20
N ASP A 50 -2.77 5.80 5.60
CA ASP A 50 -1.83 6.86 5.98
C ASP A 50 -0.96 6.43 7.18
N ALA A 51 -1.54 5.73 8.15
CA ALA A 51 -0.82 5.19 9.29
C ALA A 51 0.20 4.11 8.88
N TRP A 52 -0.15 3.22 7.95
CA TRP A 52 0.82 2.27 7.39
C TRP A 52 1.90 2.97 6.56
N ILE A 53 1.54 3.95 5.73
CA ILE A 53 2.52 4.75 4.96
C ILE A 53 3.52 5.44 5.90
N ALA A 54 3.08 5.88 7.08
CA ALA A 54 3.94 6.49 8.10
C ALA A 54 5.05 5.56 8.61
N GLU A 55 4.86 4.24 8.59
CA GLU A 55 5.92 3.25 8.93
C GLU A 55 6.92 3.03 7.79
N VAL A 56 6.57 3.39 6.55
CA VAL A 56 7.38 3.12 5.36
C VAL A 56 8.18 4.35 4.91
N VAL A 57 7.78 5.55 5.33
CA VAL A 57 8.51 6.79 5.01
C VAL A 57 9.86 6.87 5.75
N PRO A 58 10.90 7.47 5.13
CA PRO A 58 10.86 8.23 3.87
C PRO A 58 10.87 7.34 2.62
N ILE A 59 10.07 7.70 1.61
CA ILE A 59 10.07 7.06 0.28
C ILE A 59 10.73 7.96 -0.78
N LYS A 60 11.27 7.35 -1.83
CA LYS A 60 11.88 8.06 -2.96
C LYS A 60 10.81 8.31 -4.02
N TYR A 61 10.26 9.52 -4.05
CA TYR A 61 9.29 9.91 -5.08
C TYR A 61 9.98 10.23 -6.41
N PHE A 62 9.37 9.79 -7.51
CA PHE A 62 9.84 10.07 -8.87
C PHE A 62 8.84 10.99 -9.59
N PRO A 63 9.29 12.05 -10.27
CA PRO A 63 8.40 12.86 -11.11
C PRO A 63 7.65 11.99 -12.12
N GLY A 64 6.33 12.17 -12.23
CA GLY A 64 5.48 11.37 -13.12
C GLY A 64 5.01 10.04 -12.56
N LEU A 65 5.43 9.64 -11.34
CA LEU A 65 5.08 8.36 -10.75
C LEU A 65 3.58 8.25 -10.47
N ALA A 66 2.98 9.28 -9.87
CA ALA A 66 1.55 9.27 -9.55
C ALA A 66 0.71 9.16 -10.82
N GLU A 67 1.04 9.93 -11.86
CA GLU A 67 0.36 9.90 -13.16
C GLU A 67 0.49 8.53 -13.82
N LEU A 68 1.69 7.93 -13.77
CA LEU A 68 1.92 6.60 -14.29
C LEU A 68 1.08 5.55 -13.55
N ILE A 69 1.10 5.55 -12.21
CA ILE A 69 0.29 4.62 -11.40
C ILE A 69 -1.19 4.80 -11.70
N SER A 70 -1.70 6.03 -11.64
CA SER A 70 -3.12 6.30 -11.86
C SER A 70 -3.60 5.90 -13.25
N SER A 71 -2.76 6.02 -14.29
CA SER A 71 -3.11 5.57 -15.65
C SER A 71 -3.22 4.05 -15.79
N ARG A 72 -2.68 3.30 -14.82
CA ARG A 72 -2.61 1.82 -14.84
C ARG A 72 -3.53 1.18 -13.81
N LEU A 73 -3.84 1.88 -12.73
CA LEU A 73 -4.70 1.40 -11.66
C LEU A 73 -6.11 1.12 -12.18
N LYS A 74 -6.64 -0.08 -11.91
CA LYS A 74 -7.96 -0.51 -12.42
C LYS A 74 -8.99 -0.71 -11.32
N ARG A 75 -8.55 -0.76 -10.08
CA ARG A 75 -9.33 -1.14 -8.90
C ARG A 75 -8.93 -0.27 -7.73
N LYS A 76 -9.89 0.00 -6.85
CA LYS A 76 -9.62 0.60 -5.54
C LYS A 76 -9.03 -0.44 -4.61
N LEU A 77 -8.41 0.01 -3.53
CA LEU A 77 -7.74 -0.86 -2.58
C LEU A 77 -8.72 -1.83 -1.86
N THR A 78 -9.97 -1.43 -1.62
CA THR A 78 -10.99 -2.30 -1.02
C THR A 78 -11.46 -3.43 -1.95
N GLU A 79 -11.15 -3.38 -3.25
CA GLU A 79 -11.54 -4.41 -4.21
C GLU A 79 -10.51 -5.55 -4.31
N VAL A 80 -9.33 -5.46 -3.67
CA VAL A 80 -8.28 -6.48 -3.84
C VAL A 80 -8.66 -7.86 -3.31
N PHE A 81 -9.66 -7.95 -2.42
CA PHE A 81 -10.01 -9.19 -1.71
C PHE A 81 -10.65 -10.29 -2.57
N ASP A 82 -10.96 -10.00 -3.84
CA ASP A 82 -11.33 -11.05 -4.78
C ASP A 82 -10.12 -11.92 -5.19
N GLU A 83 -8.89 -11.42 -5.02
CA GLU A 83 -7.65 -12.07 -5.46
C GLU A 83 -6.67 -12.40 -4.32
N ILE A 84 -6.69 -11.62 -3.24
CA ILE A 84 -5.80 -11.81 -2.07
C ILE A 84 -6.62 -11.87 -0.79
N SER A 85 -6.20 -12.67 0.20
CA SER A 85 -6.89 -12.70 1.49
C SER A 85 -6.52 -11.50 2.37
N GLU A 86 -7.33 -11.24 3.39
CA GLU A 86 -7.03 -10.26 4.45
C GLU A 86 -5.67 -10.54 5.11
N ASP A 87 -5.43 -11.79 5.53
CA ASP A 87 -4.17 -12.21 6.15
C ASP A 87 -2.98 -11.98 5.20
N GLU A 88 -3.12 -12.31 3.91
CA GLU A 88 -2.05 -12.14 2.93
C GLU A 88 -1.71 -10.67 2.71
N LEU A 89 -2.71 -9.79 2.64
CA LEU A 89 -2.50 -8.35 2.55
C LEU A 89 -1.83 -7.82 3.82
N GLY A 90 -2.33 -8.22 5.00
CA GLY A 90 -1.80 -7.81 6.29
C GLY A 90 -0.32 -8.18 6.45
N GLU A 91 0.03 -9.44 6.22
CA GLU A 91 1.42 -9.90 6.22
C GLU A 91 2.28 -9.16 5.20
N THR A 92 1.74 -8.89 4.00
CA THR A 92 2.49 -8.18 2.96
C THR A 92 2.82 -6.75 3.38
N LEU A 93 1.85 -6.03 3.93
CA LEU A 93 2.05 -4.68 4.44
C LEU A 93 3.08 -4.64 5.58
N GLU A 94 3.06 -5.64 6.47
CA GLU A 94 4.04 -5.77 7.54
C GLU A 94 5.45 -6.09 7.04
N VAL A 95 5.58 -7.12 6.20
CA VAL A 95 6.87 -7.52 5.64
C VAL A 95 7.50 -6.36 4.87
N VAL A 96 6.72 -5.59 4.13
CA VAL A 96 7.23 -4.40 3.41
C VAL A 96 7.71 -3.32 4.37
N ALA A 97 6.97 -3.03 5.45
CA ALA A 97 7.38 -2.02 6.44
C ALA A 97 8.65 -2.44 7.19
N GLU A 98 8.71 -3.69 7.65
CA GLU A 98 9.90 -4.25 8.32
C GLU A 98 11.12 -4.27 7.38
N PHE A 99 10.92 -4.69 6.12
CA PHE A 99 11.99 -4.71 5.13
C PHE A 99 12.50 -3.29 4.82
N LYS A 100 11.59 -2.32 4.70
CA LYS A 100 11.96 -0.91 4.50
C LYS A 100 12.80 -0.37 5.66
N LYS A 101 12.41 -0.67 6.89
CA LYS A 101 13.17 -0.29 8.08
C LYS A 101 14.58 -0.90 8.08
N GLY A 102 14.69 -2.17 7.70
CA GLY A 102 15.99 -2.83 7.53
C GLY A 102 16.87 -2.17 6.46
N LEU A 103 16.28 -1.79 5.31
CA LEU A 103 16.99 -1.06 4.26
C LEU A 103 17.53 0.30 4.75
N ASP A 104 16.70 1.05 5.48
CA ASP A 104 17.07 2.38 5.98
C ASP A 104 18.17 2.31 7.04
N ASN A 105 18.17 1.24 7.84
CA ASN A 105 19.22 0.97 8.84
C ASN A 105 20.51 0.42 8.24
N GLY A 106 20.54 0.11 6.94
CA GLY A 106 21.69 -0.52 6.28
C GLY A 106 21.92 -1.96 6.71
N GLU A 107 20.86 -2.68 7.11
CA GLU A 107 20.92 -4.09 7.49
C GLU A 107 21.16 -4.98 6.26
N ILE A 108 21.75 -6.16 6.50
CA ILE A 108 21.91 -7.18 5.46
C ILE A 108 20.62 -8.00 5.42
N LEU A 109 19.84 -7.81 4.37
CA LEU A 109 18.56 -8.49 4.15
C LEU A 109 18.77 -9.70 3.23
N TYR A 110 17.88 -10.70 3.33
CA TYR A 110 17.97 -11.92 2.52
C TYR A 110 16.64 -12.31 1.85
N ASN A 111 15.55 -11.64 2.20
CA ASN A 111 14.19 -11.94 1.74
C ASN A 111 13.73 -11.05 0.57
N TYR A 112 14.66 -10.57 -0.27
CA TYR A 112 14.36 -9.74 -1.45
C TYR A 112 13.30 -10.40 -2.35
N ASP A 113 13.50 -11.66 -2.73
CA ASP A 113 12.58 -12.36 -3.63
C ASP A 113 11.17 -12.50 -3.02
N GLU A 114 11.08 -12.74 -1.71
CA GLU A 114 9.79 -12.82 -1.01
C GLU A 114 9.07 -11.47 -1.06
N VAL A 115 9.77 -10.38 -0.75
CA VAL A 115 9.18 -9.03 -0.78
C VAL A 115 8.74 -8.65 -2.18
N GLU A 116 9.53 -8.98 -3.21
CA GLU A 116 9.17 -8.71 -4.61
C GLU A 116 7.91 -9.47 -5.02
N VAL A 117 7.80 -10.76 -4.69
CA VAL A 117 6.61 -11.57 -4.99
C VAL A 117 5.38 -11.07 -4.26
N ARG A 118 5.50 -10.70 -2.97
CA ARG A 118 4.37 -10.17 -2.19
C ARG A 118 3.87 -8.85 -2.76
N ILE A 119 4.78 -7.91 -3.08
CA ILE A 119 4.43 -6.65 -3.75
C ILE A 119 3.77 -6.92 -5.10
N GLU A 120 4.34 -7.81 -5.93
CA GLU A 120 3.78 -8.13 -7.25
C GLU A 120 2.35 -8.66 -7.16
N ARG A 121 2.05 -9.52 -6.18
CA ARG A 121 0.70 -10.08 -5.98
C ARG A 121 -0.33 -8.98 -5.68
N VAL A 122 -0.03 -8.06 -4.77
CA VAL A 122 -0.93 -6.95 -4.45
C VAL A 122 -1.07 -5.98 -5.63
N MET A 123 0.04 -5.63 -6.30
CA MET A 123 0.02 -4.77 -7.49
C MET A 123 -0.84 -5.37 -8.61
N ARG A 124 -0.72 -6.69 -8.84
CA ARG A 124 -1.53 -7.41 -9.82
C ARG A 124 -3.00 -7.42 -9.45
N ALA A 125 -3.34 -7.64 -8.18
CA ALA A 125 -4.71 -7.55 -7.69
C ALA A 125 -5.32 -6.16 -7.90
N LEU A 126 -4.51 -5.10 -7.90
CA LEU A 126 -4.91 -3.73 -8.25
C LEU A 126 -4.98 -3.47 -9.77
N GLY A 127 -4.65 -4.47 -10.58
CA GLY A 127 -4.64 -4.41 -12.05
C GLY A 127 -3.37 -3.82 -12.65
N ILE A 128 -2.29 -3.69 -11.86
CA ILE A 128 -1.02 -3.08 -12.26
C ILE A 128 0.04 -4.17 -12.49
N ASP A 129 0.67 -4.13 -13.67
CA ASP A 129 1.83 -4.95 -14.00
C ASP A 129 3.13 -4.21 -13.59
N LEU A 130 3.95 -4.83 -12.74
CA LEU A 130 5.23 -4.26 -12.30
C LEU A 130 6.19 -3.97 -13.47
N ASN A 131 6.06 -4.68 -14.59
CA ASN A 131 6.86 -4.40 -15.79
C ASN A 131 6.65 -2.98 -16.33
N ALA A 132 5.52 -2.34 -16.04
CA ALA A 132 5.29 -0.94 -16.39
C ALA A 132 6.32 0.02 -15.74
N PHE A 133 6.97 -0.41 -14.67
CA PHE A 133 7.98 0.36 -13.93
C PHE A 133 9.41 -0.15 -14.15
N SER A 134 9.67 -1.03 -15.14
CA SER A 134 11.00 -1.62 -15.36
C SER A 134 12.09 -0.55 -15.46
N HIS A 135 11.84 0.52 -16.22
CA HIS A 135 12.73 1.68 -16.37
C HIS A 135 13.05 2.40 -15.05
N LEU A 136 12.17 2.35 -14.05
CA LEU A 136 12.44 2.89 -12.71
C LEU A 136 13.23 1.90 -11.86
N LEU A 137 13.09 0.61 -12.10
CA LEU A 137 13.73 -0.47 -11.34
C LEU A 137 15.11 -0.87 -11.89
N GLU A 138 15.47 -0.42 -13.09
CA GLU A 138 16.79 -0.63 -13.71
C GLU A 138 17.88 0.18 -12.98
N VAL A 139 18.46 -0.45 -11.95
CA VAL A 139 19.57 0.12 -11.15
C VAL A 139 20.65 -0.92 -10.84
N SER A 140 21.86 -0.44 -10.55
CA SER A 140 23.02 -1.31 -10.30
C SER A 140 22.99 -2.02 -8.95
N TYR A 141 22.29 -1.49 -7.95
CA TYR A 141 22.31 -1.99 -6.58
C TYR A 141 20.95 -2.52 -6.15
N LEU A 142 20.92 -3.73 -5.58
CA LEU A 142 19.69 -4.40 -5.16
C LEU A 142 18.93 -3.60 -4.09
N ASN A 143 19.62 -3.03 -3.11
CA ASN A 143 19.01 -2.15 -2.09
C ASN A 143 18.33 -0.95 -2.71
N GLU A 144 18.93 -0.36 -3.75
CA GLU A 144 18.29 0.73 -4.46
C GLU A 144 17.06 0.23 -5.22
N LYS A 145 17.14 -0.91 -5.94
CA LYS A 145 15.99 -1.50 -6.66
C LYS A 145 14.79 -1.64 -5.71
N PHE A 146 15.02 -2.20 -4.53
CA PHE A 146 13.96 -2.43 -3.55
C PHE A 146 13.46 -1.16 -2.88
N SER A 147 14.33 -0.18 -2.60
CA SER A 147 13.90 1.14 -2.15
C SER A 147 12.94 1.80 -3.16
N ARG A 148 13.22 1.65 -4.48
CA ARG A 148 12.34 2.14 -5.54
C ARG A 148 11.04 1.33 -5.64
N LEU A 149 11.13 0.00 -5.58
CA LEU A 149 9.96 -0.89 -5.61
C LEU A 149 8.99 -0.59 -4.47
N ILE A 150 9.50 -0.44 -3.25
CA ILE A 150 8.71 -0.06 -2.07
C ILE A 150 8.09 1.31 -2.27
N SER A 151 8.85 2.29 -2.79
CA SER A 151 8.29 3.62 -3.08
C SER A 151 7.12 3.57 -4.08
N ILE A 152 7.26 2.78 -5.15
CA ILE A 152 6.18 2.56 -6.14
C ILE A 152 4.98 1.89 -5.47
N PHE A 153 5.21 0.86 -4.67
CA PHE A 153 4.18 0.14 -3.96
C PHE A 153 3.42 1.03 -2.96
N THR A 154 4.13 1.77 -2.11
CA THR A 154 3.56 2.71 -1.13
C THR A 154 2.69 3.77 -1.80
N VAL A 155 3.17 4.38 -2.89
CA VAL A 155 2.38 5.37 -3.64
C VAL A 155 1.17 4.72 -4.29
N THR A 156 1.30 3.48 -4.78
CA THR A 156 0.17 2.74 -5.36
C THR A 156 -0.91 2.47 -4.33
N ILE A 157 -0.54 2.00 -3.13
CA ILE A 157 -1.48 1.78 -2.02
C ILE A 157 -2.16 3.09 -1.62
N GLY A 158 -1.40 4.18 -1.52
CA GLY A 158 -1.93 5.51 -1.24
C GLY A 158 -2.96 5.97 -2.27
N ILE A 159 -2.63 5.91 -3.56
CA ILE A 159 -3.55 6.28 -4.65
C ILE A 159 -4.77 5.37 -4.67
N ALA A 160 -4.58 4.05 -4.58
CA ALA A 160 -5.66 3.07 -4.61
C ALA A 160 -6.64 3.20 -3.44
N SER A 161 -6.20 3.74 -2.29
CA SER A 161 -7.06 3.99 -1.14
C SER A 161 -8.05 5.15 -1.33
N VAL A 162 -7.75 6.07 -2.25
CA VAL A 162 -8.58 7.25 -2.57
C VAL A 162 -9.10 7.23 -4.01
N TRP A 163 -8.81 6.17 -4.76
CA TRP A 163 -9.17 6.06 -6.16
C TRP A 163 -10.67 5.83 -6.31
N ASP A 164 -11.27 6.64 -7.19
CA ASP A 164 -12.66 6.53 -7.59
C ASP A 164 -12.69 6.23 -9.10
N LYS A 165 -13.57 5.32 -9.54
CA LYS A 165 -13.78 5.00 -10.96
C LYS A 165 -14.18 6.22 -11.79
N THR A 166 -14.73 7.26 -11.14
CA THR A 166 -15.09 8.54 -11.75
C THR A 166 -13.95 9.56 -11.81
N TRP A 167 -12.76 9.24 -11.28
CA TRP A 167 -11.62 10.15 -11.28
C TRP A 167 -11.07 10.36 -12.70
N THR A 168 -11.64 11.31 -13.41
CA THR A 168 -11.10 11.90 -14.63
C THR A 168 -10.31 13.16 -14.26
N ALA A 169 -9.30 13.50 -15.07
CA ALA A 169 -8.47 14.70 -14.90
C ALA A 169 -9.27 16.02 -14.85
N GLU A 170 -10.57 16.00 -15.13
CA GLU A 170 -11.52 17.11 -15.02
C GLU A 170 -12.06 17.32 -13.58
N SER A 171 -11.70 16.46 -12.62
CA SER A 171 -12.09 16.58 -11.21
C SER A 171 -11.16 17.47 -10.37
N GLN A 172 -10.28 18.26 -11.01
CA GLN A 172 -9.39 19.24 -10.38
C GLN A 172 -9.93 20.67 -10.52
#